data_AF-A0A2T0RF83-F1
#
_entry.id   AF-A0A2T0RF83-F1
#
_cell.length_a   1.000
_cell.length_b   1.000
_cell.length_c   1.000
_cell.angle_alpha   90.00
_cell.angle_beta   90.00
_cell.angle_gamma   90.00
#
_symmetry.space_group_name_H-M   'P 1'
#
loop_
_entity.id
_entity.type
_entity.pdbx_description
1 polymer ?
#
loop_
_entity_poly.entity_id
_entity_poly.type
_entity_poly.pdbx_seq_one_letter_code
_entity_poly.pdbx_strand_id
1 'polypeptide(L)'
;MTRHARDEAGRPRTRHRWAAIIAAAVGVLVAGAGAADAAGQQDSAAAADCSNGYVALTFDDGPNPNNTNNLLNALRQAGVRATLFNVGQNAAANPSLVAAQRSAGMWVANHSYTHPHMLNLSSAQMSSELSRTQSAIQNAGGGTPVLFRPPYGETNSTLQSAASALGLRTVTWDVDSQDWNGASTAQIVQAASRLTNGQSILMHDQYATTIAAIPQIVSGLTSRGLCAGMISASTGRAVAPDGGSGGGPTTPAPGGGSCTATFSEGQKWNDRFNGQVAVSGTNNWTVTVTVRSPQKIIATWNASVSWDSSGLVMTARPNGSGNTFGFTIQHGGDWTWPALACRAG
;
A
#
# COMPACT_ATOMS: atom_id res chain seq x y z
N MET A 1 -4.38 -70.02 21.32
CA MET A 1 -5.61 -70.04 22.15
C MET A 1 -5.34 -71.06 23.25
N THR A 2 -5.36 -70.82 24.55
CA THR A 2 -6.00 -69.80 25.40
C THR A 2 -5.43 -69.98 26.82
N ARG A 3 -5.14 -68.87 27.53
CA ARG A 3 -5.43 -68.49 28.96
C ARG A 3 -5.50 -69.62 30.03
N HIS A 4 -5.16 -69.49 31.31
CA HIS A 4 -4.87 -68.41 32.28
C HIS A 4 -4.51 -69.10 33.63
N ALA A 5 -3.67 -68.50 34.47
CA ALA A 5 -3.68 -68.51 35.97
C ALA A 5 -2.48 -67.64 36.44
N ARG A 6 -2.59 -66.48 37.13
CA ARG A 6 -3.03 -66.16 38.53
C ARG A 6 -2.41 -67.11 39.56
N ASP A 7 -1.87 -66.72 40.71
CA ASP A 7 -1.72 -65.47 41.46
C ASP A 7 -0.71 -65.73 42.62
N GLU A 8 -0.09 -64.67 43.16
CA GLU A 8 0.30 -64.48 44.59
C GLU A 8 1.33 -65.44 45.27
N ALA A 9 2.14 -65.09 46.28
CA ALA A 9 2.46 -63.89 47.06
C ALA A 9 3.74 -64.18 47.87
N GLY A 10 4.48 -63.15 48.31
CA GLY A 10 5.59 -63.33 49.26
C GLY A 10 6.48 -62.10 49.47
N ARG A 11 6.01 -61.09 50.22
CA ARG A 11 6.81 -60.05 50.91
C ARG A 11 6.97 -60.48 52.39
N PRO A 12 8.03 -60.12 53.16
CA PRO A 12 8.16 -58.77 53.79
C PRO A 12 9.63 -58.32 54.07
N ARG A 13 10.04 -57.05 53.91
CA ARG A 13 9.92 -55.83 54.78
C ARG A 13 11.21 -55.42 55.54
N THR A 14 11.66 -54.18 55.24
CA THR A 14 12.05 -53.07 56.17
C THR A 14 13.43 -53.14 56.86
N ARG A 15 14.20 -52.05 57.06
CA ARG A 15 13.94 -50.66 57.56
C ARG A 15 15.08 -49.71 57.06
N HIS A 16 14.83 -48.52 56.47
CA HIS A 16 14.70 -47.17 57.07
C HIS A 16 15.96 -46.69 57.85
N ARG A 17 16.51 -45.46 57.76
CA ARG A 17 16.06 -44.15 57.25
C ARG A 17 17.25 -43.14 57.21
N TRP A 18 17.30 -42.32 56.15
CA TRP A 18 17.54 -40.87 56.03
C TRP A 18 18.25 -40.03 57.13
N ALA A 19 19.15 -39.13 56.70
CA ALA A 19 19.25 -37.73 57.16
C ALA A 19 20.03 -36.84 56.16
N ALA A 20 19.70 -35.56 56.10
CA ALA A 20 19.93 -34.62 55.00
C ALA A 20 21.00 -33.53 55.26
N ILE A 21 21.55 -33.00 54.16
CA ILE A 21 21.99 -31.62 53.78
C ILE A 21 22.31 -30.60 54.91
N ILE A 22 23.47 -29.91 54.81
CA ILE A 22 23.66 -28.43 54.88
C ILE A 22 25.09 -28.03 54.39
N ALA A 23 25.18 -26.86 53.78
CA ALA A 23 26.23 -26.28 52.93
C ALA A 23 27.44 -25.63 53.62
N ALA A 24 28.54 -25.43 52.87
CA ALA A 24 29.37 -24.20 52.90
C ALA A 24 30.37 -24.16 51.72
N ALA A 25 30.61 -22.94 51.22
CA ALA A 25 31.31 -22.60 49.98
C ALA A 25 32.83 -22.36 50.13
N VAL A 26 33.54 -22.21 49.00
CA VAL A 26 34.43 -21.09 48.60
C VAL A 26 35.61 -21.57 47.74
N GLY A 27 35.79 -20.92 46.58
CA GLY A 27 37.09 -20.87 45.88
C GLY A 27 37.03 -20.99 44.34
N VAL A 28 36.33 -20.10 43.64
CA VAL A 28 36.51 -19.94 42.18
C VAL A 28 37.39 -18.72 41.91
N LEU A 29 38.57 -18.98 41.34
CA LEU A 29 39.50 -17.97 40.81
C LEU A 29 38.94 -17.37 39.50
N VAL A 30 39.11 -16.06 39.36
CA VAL A 30 38.56 -15.21 38.30
C VAL A 30 39.60 -14.93 37.20
N ALA A 31 39.10 -14.93 35.96
CA ALA A 31 39.47 -14.17 34.77
C ALA A 31 40.75 -14.48 33.97
N GLY A 32 40.54 -14.55 32.65
CA GLY A 32 41.60 -14.41 31.65
C GLY A 32 41.16 -14.69 30.22
N ALA A 33 40.41 -13.73 29.63
CA ALA A 33 40.32 -13.36 28.21
C ALA A 33 40.30 -14.45 27.11
N GLY A 34 39.18 -14.49 26.38
CA GLY A 34 39.11 -15.17 25.08
C GLY A 34 37.70 -15.37 24.52
N ALA A 35 36.75 -14.48 24.83
CA ALA A 35 35.50 -14.45 24.09
C ALA A 35 35.77 -13.67 22.79
N ALA A 36 35.97 -14.39 21.71
CA ALA A 36 35.90 -13.84 20.37
C ALA A 36 34.57 -13.09 20.25
N ASP A 37 34.64 -11.82 19.83
CA ASP A 37 33.49 -11.03 19.42
C ASP A 37 32.76 -11.78 18.30
N ALA A 38 31.77 -12.58 18.67
CA ALA A 38 30.67 -12.92 17.80
C ALA A 38 29.80 -11.65 17.69
N ALA A 39 30.33 -10.65 16.97
CA ALA A 39 29.54 -9.55 16.47
C ALA A 39 28.43 -10.17 15.61
N GLY A 40 27.22 -10.16 16.16
CA GLY A 40 26.05 -10.76 15.59
C GLY A 40 25.88 -10.31 14.15
N GLN A 41 25.83 -11.31 13.26
CA GLN A 41 25.11 -11.22 12.01
C GLN A 41 23.66 -10.84 12.37
N GLN A 42 23.37 -9.54 12.39
CA GLN A 42 22.01 -9.08 12.20
C GLN A 42 21.65 -9.47 10.79
N ASP A 43 20.90 -10.56 10.68
CA ASP A 43 20.16 -10.96 9.49
C ASP A 43 19.17 -9.85 9.18
N SER A 44 19.71 -8.80 8.56
CA SER A 44 18.94 -7.73 7.95
C SER A 44 18.30 -8.42 6.78
N ALA A 45 17.03 -8.81 6.92
CA ALA A 45 16.20 -9.15 5.76
C ALA A 45 16.49 -8.09 4.71
N ALA A 46 17.22 -8.48 3.65
CA ALA A 46 17.78 -7.53 2.70
C ALA A 46 16.63 -6.64 2.25
N ALA A 47 16.77 -5.32 2.45
CA ALA A 47 15.77 -4.38 2.00
C ALA A 47 15.47 -4.71 0.53
N ALA A 48 14.19 -4.90 0.19
CA ALA A 48 13.81 -5.37 -1.13
C ALA A 48 14.46 -4.51 -2.21
N ASP A 49 15.18 -5.13 -3.15
CA ASP A 49 15.78 -4.42 -4.27
C ASP A 49 14.67 -3.99 -5.23
N CYS A 50 14.27 -2.73 -5.12
CA CYS A 50 13.30 -2.08 -6.00
C CYS A 50 13.99 -1.17 -7.03
N SER A 51 15.27 -1.38 -7.34
CA SER A 51 16.08 -0.52 -8.22
C SER A 51 15.50 -0.38 -9.63
N ASN A 52 14.78 -1.39 -10.11
CA ASN A 52 14.12 -1.36 -11.42
C ASN A 52 12.65 -0.89 -11.34
N GLY A 53 12.17 -0.56 -10.14
CA GLY A 53 10.92 0.16 -9.92
C GLY A 53 9.77 -0.67 -9.35
N TYR A 54 8.54 -0.21 -9.60
CA TYR A 54 7.34 -0.75 -8.97
C TYR A 54 6.31 -1.21 -10.00
N VAL A 55 5.58 -2.27 -9.68
CA VAL A 55 4.43 -2.76 -10.45
C VAL A 55 3.22 -2.90 -9.54
N ALA A 56 2.02 -2.76 -10.07
CA ALA A 56 0.80 -2.90 -9.28
C ALA A 56 0.18 -4.28 -9.49
N LEU A 57 0.14 -5.07 -8.42
CA LEU A 57 -0.69 -6.26 -8.34
C LEU A 57 -2.12 -5.82 -8.03
N THR A 58 -3.07 -6.22 -8.87
CA THR A 58 -4.48 -5.83 -8.71
C THR A 58 -5.41 -7.02 -8.79
N PHE A 59 -6.47 -7.00 -7.97
CA PHE A 59 -7.45 -8.07 -7.89
C PHE A 59 -8.86 -7.49 -7.94
N ASP A 60 -9.64 -7.87 -8.94
CA ASP A 60 -11.01 -7.41 -9.15
C ASP A 60 -12.04 -8.35 -8.51
N ASP A 61 -13.31 -7.93 -8.53
CA ASP A 61 -14.52 -8.67 -8.14
C ASP A 61 -14.70 -9.02 -6.65
N GLY A 62 -13.73 -8.66 -5.81
CA GLY A 62 -13.79 -8.89 -4.38
C GLY A 62 -14.82 -8.00 -3.62
N PRO A 63 -14.95 -8.20 -2.31
CA PRO A 63 -14.45 -9.36 -1.56
C PRO A 63 -15.31 -10.60 -1.81
N ASN A 64 -14.68 -11.75 -2.07
CA ASN A 64 -15.31 -13.06 -2.13
C ASN A 64 -15.21 -13.79 -0.77
N PRO A 65 -16.33 -14.19 -0.15
CA PRO A 65 -16.31 -14.82 1.18
C PRO A 65 -15.54 -16.14 1.26
N ASN A 66 -15.38 -16.84 0.13
CA ASN A 66 -14.66 -18.11 0.10
C ASN A 66 -13.16 -17.95 -0.14
N ASN A 67 -12.70 -16.82 -0.71
CA ASN A 67 -11.34 -16.70 -1.23
C ASN A 67 -10.56 -15.47 -0.74
N THR A 68 -11.19 -14.35 -0.40
CA THR A 68 -10.46 -13.12 -0.02
C THR A 68 -9.48 -13.36 1.13
N ASN A 69 -9.86 -14.14 2.16
CA ASN A 69 -8.94 -14.45 3.26
C ASN A 69 -7.72 -15.28 2.81
N ASN A 70 -7.91 -16.21 1.87
CA ASN A 70 -6.81 -17.00 1.31
C ASN A 70 -5.88 -16.11 0.47
N LEU A 71 -6.45 -15.21 -0.33
CA LEU A 71 -5.71 -14.20 -1.08
C LEU A 71 -4.87 -13.31 -0.14
N LEU A 72 -5.48 -12.74 0.89
CA LEU A 72 -4.80 -11.87 1.86
C LEU A 72 -3.66 -12.61 2.59
N ASN A 73 -3.86 -13.89 2.93
CA ASN A 73 -2.82 -14.71 3.54
C ASN A 73 -1.65 -14.96 2.59
N ALA A 74 -1.92 -15.26 1.31
CA ALA A 74 -0.88 -15.45 0.30
C ALA A 74 -0.07 -14.16 0.05
N LEU A 75 -0.74 -13.01 -0.06
CA LEU A 75 -0.07 -11.71 -0.20
C LEU A 75 0.78 -11.36 1.03
N ARG A 76 0.27 -11.61 2.24
CA ARG A 76 1.00 -11.39 3.50
C ARG A 76 2.23 -12.29 3.61
N GLN A 77 2.09 -13.58 3.29
CA GLN A 77 3.21 -14.53 3.30
C GLN A 77 4.28 -14.17 2.27
N ALA A 78 3.88 -13.62 1.12
CA ALA A 78 4.79 -13.11 0.12
C ALA A 78 5.35 -11.71 0.44
N GLY A 79 4.93 -11.08 1.55
CA GLY A 79 5.44 -9.78 2.00
C GLY A 79 5.07 -8.60 1.10
N VAL A 80 3.99 -8.71 0.32
CA VAL A 80 3.58 -7.69 -0.66
C VAL A 80 2.21 -7.11 -0.36
N ARG A 81 1.97 -5.91 -0.89
CA ARG A 81 0.69 -5.21 -0.88
C ARG A 81 0.09 -5.19 -2.30
N ALA A 82 -1.23 -5.07 -2.40
CA ALA A 82 -1.97 -5.04 -3.66
C ALA A 82 -3.14 -4.05 -3.59
N THR A 83 -3.69 -3.71 -4.76
CA THR A 83 -4.94 -2.93 -4.87
C THR A 83 -6.10 -3.87 -5.20
N LEU A 84 -7.14 -3.89 -4.36
CA LEU A 84 -8.32 -4.73 -4.56
C LEU A 84 -9.49 -3.85 -5.01
N PHE A 85 -9.97 -4.08 -6.23
CA PHE A 85 -11.10 -3.36 -6.81
C PHE A 85 -12.38 -4.11 -6.43
N ASN A 86 -13.04 -3.63 -5.38
CA ASN A 86 -14.21 -4.31 -4.84
C ASN A 86 -15.49 -3.87 -5.55
N VAL A 87 -16.35 -4.85 -5.82
CA VAL A 87 -17.73 -4.62 -6.25
C VAL A 87 -18.56 -4.18 -5.04
N GLY A 88 -19.33 -3.09 -5.20
CA GLY A 88 -20.04 -2.45 -4.09
C GLY A 88 -21.05 -3.37 -3.39
N GLN A 89 -21.78 -4.22 -4.12
CA GLN A 89 -22.66 -5.23 -3.52
C GLN A 89 -21.89 -6.21 -2.64
N ASN A 90 -20.72 -6.68 -3.09
CA ASN A 90 -19.88 -7.60 -2.35
C ASN A 90 -19.30 -6.94 -1.09
N ALA A 91 -18.87 -5.67 -1.20
CA ALA A 91 -18.40 -4.87 -0.07
C ALA A 91 -19.50 -4.65 0.98
N ALA A 92 -20.72 -4.33 0.55
CA ALA A 92 -21.87 -4.15 1.44
C ALA A 92 -22.28 -5.45 2.13
N ALA A 93 -22.21 -6.59 1.43
CA ALA A 93 -22.54 -7.90 1.97
C ALA A 93 -21.47 -8.45 2.92
N ASN A 94 -20.19 -8.08 2.72
CA ASN A 94 -19.05 -8.63 3.47
C ASN A 94 -18.17 -7.53 4.08
N PRO A 95 -18.71 -6.66 4.95
CA PRO A 95 -17.96 -5.51 5.45
C PRO A 95 -16.73 -5.90 6.28
N SER A 96 -16.77 -7.03 6.99
CA SER A 96 -15.62 -7.57 7.72
C SER A 96 -14.45 -7.94 6.81
N LEU A 97 -14.70 -8.39 5.59
CA LEU A 97 -13.65 -8.70 4.63
C LEU A 97 -13.01 -7.43 4.07
N VAL A 98 -13.78 -6.38 3.81
CA VAL A 98 -13.22 -5.08 3.40
C VAL A 98 -12.30 -4.51 4.49
N ALA A 99 -12.74 -4.57 5.76
CA ALA A 99 -11.91 -4.18 6.89
C ALA A 99 -10.65 -5.06 7.02
N ALA A 100 -10.75 -6.37 6.72
CA ALA A 100 -9.61 -7.29 6.72
C ALA A 100 -8.60 -6.96 5.61
N GLN A 101 -9.06 -6.59 4.41
CA GLN A 101 -8.18 -6.14 3.32
C GLN A 101 -7.35 -4.92 3.75
N ARG A 102 -8.00 -3.92 4.38
CA ARG A 102 -7.31 -2.74 4.92
C ARG A 102 -6.36 -3.08 6.06
N SER A 103 -6.78 -3.92 6.98
CA SER A 103 -5.95 -4.36 8.11
C SER A 103 -4.74 -5.17 7.67
N ALA A 104 -4.82 -5.86 6.53
CA ALA A 104 -3.70 -6.53 5.89
C ALA A 104 -2.76 -5.56 5.13
N GLY A 105 -3.05 -4.26 5.12
CA GLY A 105 -2.25 -3.23 4.45
C GLY A 105 -2.63 -3.02 2.98
N MET A 106 -3.67 -3.67 2.46
CA MET A 106 -4.05 -3.51 1.06
C MET A 106 -4.70 -2.15 0.78
N TRP A 107 -4.66 -1.73 -0.48
CA TRP A 107 -5.49 -0.62 -0.95
C TRP A 107 -6.82 -1.17 -1.47
N VAL A 108 -7.91 -0.48 -1.16
CA VAL A 108 -9.26 -0.86 -1.63
C VAL A 108 -9.75 0.21 -2.60
N ALA A 109 -10.23 -0.23 -3.76
CA ALA A 109 -10.65 0.60 -4.88
C ALA A 109 -12.08 0.26 -5.32
N ASN A 110 -12.67 1.12 -6.14
CA ASN A 110 -14.06 1.03 -6.60
C ASN A 110 -14.16 0.21 -7.90
N HIS A 111 -15.07 -0.77 -7.96
CA HIS A 111 -15.33 -1.58 -9.16
C HIS A 111 -16.79 -1.60 -9.59
N SER A 112 -17.49 -0.46 -9.48
CA SER A 112 -18.96 -0.34 -9.62
C SER A 112 -19.73 -1.15 -8.57
N TYR A 113 -21.06 -1.00 -8.53
CA TYR A 113 -21.88 -1.59 -7.47
C TYR A 113 -22.35 -2.99 -7.84
N THR A 114 -22.80 -3.20 -9.08
CA THR A 114 -23.36 -4.48 -9.56
C THR A 114 -22.59 -5.09 -10.72
N HIS A 115 -21.40 -4.58 -11.05
CA HIS A 115 -20.59 -5.01 -12.19
C HIS A 115 -21.33 -4.96 -13.56
N PRO A 116 -22.03 -3.87 -13.93
CA PRO A 116 -22.70 -3.79 -15.23
C PRO A 116 -21.72 -3.38 -16.35
N HIS A 117 -22.10 -3.61 -17.61
CA HIS A 117 -21.52 -2.90 -18.75
C HIS A 117 -21.83 -1.40 -18.63
N MET A 118 -20.89 -0.63 -18.07
CA MET A 118 -21.13 0.75 -17.66
C MET A 118 -21.59 1.63 -18.82
N LEU A 119 -21.14 1.35 -20.05
CA LEU A 119 -21.47 2.13 -21.24
C LEU A 119 -22.92 1.96 -21.74
N ASN A 120 -23.62 0.94 -21.25
CA ASN A 120 -25.05 0.72 -21.54
C ASN A 120 -25.97 1.50 -20.60
N LEU A 121 -25.40 2.23 -19.63
CA LEU A 121 -26.13 2.97 -18.61
C LEU A 121 -26.28 4.46 -18.98
N SER A 122 -27.33 5.09 -18.45
CA SER A 122 -27.40 6.55 -18.41
C SER A 122 -26.35 7.13 -17.45
N SER A 123 -25.99 8.41 -17.62
CA SER A 123 -25.04 9.10 -16.73
C SER A 123 -25.47 9.07 -15.25
N ALA A 124 -26.78 9.14 -14.98
CA ALA A 124 -27.32 9.04 -13.62
C ALA A 124 -27.12 7.63 -13.03
N GLN A 125 -27.35 6.59 -13.84
CA GLN A 125 -27.09 5.20 -13.43
C GLN A 125 -25.59 4.95 -13.20
N MET A 126 -24.71 5.43 -14.09
CA MET A 126 -23.25 5.37 -13.87
C MET A 126 -22.85 6.03 -12.54
N SER A 127 -23.37 7.24 -12.27
CA SER A 127 -23.07 7.98 -11.04
C SER A 127 -23.58 7.24 -9.79
N SER A 128 -24.75 6.58 -9.90
CA SER A 128 -25.30 5.74 -8.83
C SER A 128 -24.42 4.52 -8.56
N GLU A 129 -23.98 3.80 -9.59
CA GLU A 129 -23.06 2.66 -9.46
C GLU A 129 -21.77 3.05 -8.73
N LEU A 130 -21.18 4.19 -9.09
CA LEU A 130 -19.93 4.66 -8.48
C LEU A 130 -20.14 5.13 -7.03
N SER A 131 -21.14 5.99 -6.78
CA SER A 131 -21.38 6.59 -5.46
C SER A 131 -21.87 5.60 -4.41
N ARG A 132 -22.70 4.62 -4.79
CA ARG A 132 -23.11 3.53 -3.89
C ARG A 132 -21.92 2.66 -3.50
N THR A 133 -20.99 2.45 -4.42
CA THR A 133 -19.76 1.69 -4.16
C THR A 133 -18.80 2.46 -3.26
N GLN A 134 -18.64 3.77 -3.46
CA GLN A 134 -17.90 4.63 -2.50
C GLN A 134 -18.44 4.46 -1.09
N SER A 135 -19.77 4.57 -0.94
CA SER A 135 -20.45 4.48 0.35
C SER A 135 -20.29 3.10 0.98
N ALA A 136 -20.49 2.03 0.21
CA ALA A 136 -20.35 0.65 0.68
C ALA A 136 -18.93 0.35 1.19
N ILE A 137 -17.90 0.74 0.43
CA ILE A 137 -16.51 0.53 0.81
C ILE A 137 -16.15 1.37 2.05
N GLN A 138 -16.55 2.65 2.08
CA GLN A 138 -16.27 3.53 3.21
C GLN A 138 -16.92 3.03 4.50
N ASN A 139 -18.20 2.66 4.45
CA ASN A 139 -18.95 2.15 5.60
C ASN A 139 -18.39 0.81 6.11
N ALA A 140 -17.81 0.01 5.22
CA ALA A 140 -17.16 -1.24 5.56
C ALA A 140 -15.71 -1.07 6.09
N GLY A 141 -15.24 0.16 6.30
CA GLY A 141 -13.89 0.43 6.81
C GLY A 141 -12.79 0.37 5.74
N GLY A 142 -13.15 0.36 4.46
CA GLY A 142 -12.24 0.36 3.31
C GLY A 142 -11.48 1.67 3.08
N GLY A 143 -11.85 2.73 3.80
CA GLY A 143 -11.46 4.11 3.47
C GLY A 143 -12.29 4.65 2.30
N THR A 144 -11.96 5.85 1.83
CA THR A 144 -12.58 6.44 0.64
C THR A 144 -11.73 6.09 -0.59
N PRO A 145 -12.23 5.26 -1.52
CA PRO A 145 -11.49 4.95 -2.74
C PRO A 145 -11.18 6.21 -3.55
N VAL A 146 -9.99 6.23 -4.15
CA VAL A 146 -9.51 7.27 -5.09
C VAL A 146 -9.29 6.71 -6.50
N LEU A 147 -9.49 5.40 -6.68
CA LEU A 147 -9.35 4.69 -7.94
C LEU A 147 -10.66 4.00 -8.28
N PHE A 148 -10.99 4.00 -9.56
CA PHE A 148 -12.09 3.25 -10.14
C PHE A 148 -11.56 2.41 -11.30
N ARG A 149 -11.92 1.13 -11.35
CA ARG A 149 -11.74 0.32 -12.54
C ARG A 149 -13.11 0.01 -13.14
N PRO A 150 -13.37 0.32 -14.42
CA PRO A 150 -14.62 -0.05 -15.05
C PRO A 150 -14.72 -1.58 -15.22
N PRO A 151 -15.87 -2.18 -14.91
CA PRO A 151 -16.20 -3.53 -15.35
C PRO A 151 -15.86 -3.72 -16.84
N TYR A 152 -15.28 -4.87 -17.18
CA TYR A 152 -14.87 -5.24 -18.54
C TYR A 152 -13.82 -4.30 -19.18
N GLY A 153 -13.27 -3.32 -18.45
CA GLY A 153 -12.35 -2.31 -18.98
C GLY A 153 -13.01 -1.26 -19.88
N GLU A 154 -14.34 -1.23 -19.94
CA GLU A 154 -15.09 -0.34 -20.83
C GLU A 154 -15.12 1.10 -20.30
N THR A 155 -14.69 2.07 -21.10
CA THR A 155 -14.66 3.47 -20.66
C THR A 155 -14.93 4.46 -21.79
N ASN A 156 -15.51 5.60 -21.44
CA ASN A 156 -15.69 6.77 -22.30
C ASN A 156 -15.61 8.05 -21.46
N SER A 157 -15.68 9.22 -22.10
CA SER A 157 -15.59 10.53 -21.44
C SER A 157 -16.71 10.76 -20.42
N THR A 158 -17.93 10.26 -20.68
CA THR A 158 -19.06 10.37 -19.76
C THR A 158 -18.79 9.63 -18.46
N LEU A 159 -18.33 8.38 -18.54
CA LEU A 159 -17.99 7.57 -17.37
C LEU A 159 -16.80 8.14 -16.60
N GLN A 160 -15.77 8.61 -17.31
CA GLN A 160 -14.62 9.27 -16.69
C GLN A 160 -15.00 10.56 -15.96
N SER A 161 -15.95 11.33 -16.50
CA SER A 161 -16.47 12.53 -15.84
C SER A 161 -17.26 12.18 -14.59
N ALA A 162 -18.10 11.14 -14.64
CA ALA A 162 -18.83 10.66 -13.47
C ALA A 162 -17.89 10.16 -12.35
N ALA A 163 -16.83 9.44 -12.71
CA ALA A 163 -15.79 9.01 -11.77
C ALA A 163 -15.03 10.21 -11.18
N SER A 164 -14.60 11.15 -12.03
CA SER A 164 -13.85 12.34 -11.60
C SER A 164 -14.65 13.25 -10.66
N ALA A 165 -15.97 13.35 -10.85
CA ALA A 165 -16.86 14.09 -9.95
C ALA A 165 -16.88 13.52 -8.52
N LEU A 166 -16.47 12.26 -8.33
CA LEU A 166 -16.30 11.60 -7.04
C LEU A 166 -14.84 11.53 -6.57
N GLY A 167 -13.92 12.21 -7.26
CA GLY A 167 -12.49 12.17 -6.98
C GLY A 167 -11.83 10.84 -7.37
N LEU A 168 -12.46 10.05 -8.25
CA LEU A 168 -11.93 8.76 -8.69
C LEU A 168 -11.14 8.90 -9.99
N ARG A 169 -9.92 8.36 -10.00
CA ARG A 169 -9.15 8.12 -11.22
C ARG A 169 -9.60 6.80 -11.85
N THR A 170 -10.09 6.86 -13.08
CA THR A 170 -10.32 5.65 -13.88
C THR A 170 -8.99 5.01 -14.28
N VAL A 171 -8.82 3.73 -13.97
CA VAL A 171 -7.64 2.92 -14.30
C VAL A 171 -8.05 1.59 -14.92
N THR A 172 -7.25 1.09 -15.86
CA THR A 172 -7.39 -0.25 -16.45
C THR A 172 -6.19 -1.11 -16.04
N TRP A 173 -5.57 -1.83 -16.96
CA TRP A 173 -4.39 -2.66 -16.76
C TRP A 173 -3.49 -2.62 -18.01
N ASP A 174 -2.22 -2.94 -17.83
CA ASP A 174 -1.26 -3.11 -18.94
C ASP A 174 -1.12 -4.58 -19.33
N VAL A 175 -1.28 -5.47 -18.36
CA VAL A 175 -1.18 -6.93 -18.53
C VAL A 175 -2.46 -7.57 -18.02
N ASP A 176 -3.11 -8.38 -18.85
CA ASP A 176 -4.17 -9.28 -18.38
C ASP A 176 -3.57 -10.67 -18.09
N SER A 177 -3.87 -11.21 -16.92
CA SER A 177 -3.45 -12.57 -16.52
C SER A 177 -4.27 -13.66 -17.20
N GLN A 178 -5.47 -13.33 -17.68
CA GLN A 178 -6.46 -14.27 -18.21
C GLN A 178 -6.89 -15.34 -17.19
N ASP A 179 -6.73 -15.08 -15.88
CA ASP A 179 -7.17 -16.00 -14.83
C ASP A 179 -8.68 -16.29 -14.88
N TRP A 180 -9.47 -15.27 -15.19
CA TRP A 180 -10.91 -15.36 -15.43
C TRP A 180 -11.30 -16.24 -16.63
N ASN A 181 -10.36 -16.43 -17.56
CA ASN A 181 -10.55 -17.22 -18.78
C ASN A 181 -9.88 -18.61 -18.68
N GLY A 182 -9.70 -19.13 -17.46
CA GLY A 182 -9.19 -20.47 -17.22
C GLY A 182 -7.68 -20.62 -17.36
N ALA A 183 -6.91 -19.53 -17.31
CA ALA A 183 -5.45 -19.63 -17.29
C ALA A 183 -4.96 -20.46 -16.08
N SER A 184 -4.02 -21.36 -16.35
CA SER A 184 -3.29 -22.10 -15.32
C SER A 184 -2.38 -21.16 -14.51
N THR A 185 -1.99 -21.60 -13.30
CA THR A 185 -1.02 -20.88 -12.46
C THR A 185 0.26 -20.51 -13.24
N ALA A 186 0.80 -21.42 -14.05
CA ALA A 186 1.98 -21.15 -14.86
C ALA A 186 1.75 -20.06 -15.92
N GLN A 187 0.57 -20.03 -16.55
CA GLN A 187 0.21 -18.98 -17.51
C GLN A 187 0.03 -17.62 -16.83
N ILE A 188 -0.53 -17.58 -15.63
CA ILE A 188 -0.67 -16.36 -14.81
C ILE A 188 0.71 -15.82 -14.42
N VAL A 189 1.62 -16.68 -13.97
CA VAL A 189 3.03 -16.31 -13.68
C VAL A 189 3.72 -15.78 -14.94
N GLN A 190 3.52 -16.43 -16.08
CA GLN A 190 4.07 -15.99 -17.37
C GLN A 190 3.45 -14.66 -17.84
N ALA A 191 2.21 -14.35 -17.47
CA ALA A 191 1.65 -13.04 -17.72
C ALA A 191 2.34 -11.96 -16.88
N ALA A 192 2.49 -12.19 -15.57
CA ALA A 192 3.15 -11.26 -14.66
C ALA A 192 4.63 -11.03 -14.99
N SER A 193 5.31 -11.97 -15.65
CA SER A 193 6.69 -11.79 -16.11
C SER A 193 6.83 -10.72 -17.20
N ARG A 194 5.74 -10.30 -17.85
CA ARG A 194 5.73 -9.19 -18.82
C ARG A 194 5.70 -7.81 -18.17
N LEU A 195 5.41 -7.71 -16.87
CA LEU A 195 5.34 -6.43 -16.18
C LEU A 195 6.70 -5.73 -16.16
N THR A 196 6.65 -4.42 -16.40
CA THR A 196 7.77 -3.47 -16.28
C THR A 196 7.36 -2.30 -15.37
N ASN A 197 8.32 -1.45 -14.99
CA ASN A 197 8.09 -0.33 -14.07
C ASN A 197 6.85 0.51 -14.44
N GLY A 198 6.03 0.81 -13.44
CA GLY A 198 4.81 1.61 -13.57
C GLY A 198 3.58 0.83 -14.06
N GLN A 199 3.74 -0.40 -14.52
CA GLN A 199 2.63 -1.19 -15.08
C GLN A 199 1.78 -1.88 -14.00
N SER A 200 0.55 -2.25 -14.38
CA SER A 200 -0.37 -3.00 -13.55
C SER A 200 -0.88 -4.27 -14.25
N ILE A 201 -1.14 -5.32 -13.46
CA ILE A 201 -1.71 -6.59 -13.94
C ILE A 201 -3.13 -6.80 -13.40
N LEU A 202 -4.06 -7.18 -14.28
CA LEU A 202 -5.40 -7.63 -13.94
C LEU A 202 -5.39 -9.10 -13.50
N MET A 203 -5.92 -9.33 -12.31
CA MET A 203 -6.26 -10.64 -11.74
C MET A 203 -7.58 -10.49 -10.97
N HIS A 204 -8.12 -11.58 -10.43
CA HIS A 204 -9.40 -11.58 -9.69
C HIS A 204 -9.30 -12.28 -8.33
N ASP A 205 -10.10 -11.82 -7.37
CA ASP A 205 -10.08 -12.26 -5.97
C ASP A 205 -10.48 -13.74 -5.79
N GLN A 206 -11.32 -14.28 -6.70
CA GLN A 206 -11.95 -15.59 -6.53
C GLN A 206 -11.15 -16.82 -6.99
N TYR A 207 -10.06 -16.68 -7.75
CA TYR A 207 -9.44 -17.84 -8.40
C TYR A 207 -8.30 -18.45 -7.58
N ALA A 208 -8.45 -19.74 -7.23
CA ALA A 208 -7.41 -20.50 -6.52
C ALA A 208 -6.09 -20.60 -7.32
N THR A 209 -6.17 -20.65 -8.66
CA THR A 209 -5.00 -20.64 -9.55
C THR A 209 -4.20 -19.34 -9.44
N THR A 210 -4.89 -18.21 -9.31
CA THR A 210 -4.30 -16.88 -9.06
C THR A 210 -3.64 -16.82 -7.70
N ILE A 211 -4.33 -17.28 -6.64
CA ILE A 211 -3.76 -17.30 -5.29
C ILE A 211 -2.48 -18.16 -5.25
N ALA A 212 -2.50 -19.32 -5.90
CA ALA A 212 -1.33 -20.20 -6.01
C ALA A 212 -0.16 -19.59 -6.81
N ALA A 213 -0.42 -18.62 -7.70
CA ALA A 213 0.60 -17.97 -8.51
C ALA A 213 1.42 -16.92 -7.73
N ILE A 214 0.85 -16.34 -6.66
CA ILE A 214 1.43 -15.19 -5.95
C ILE A 214 2.89 -15.39 -5.53
N PRO A 215 3.30 -16.52 -4.90
CA PRO A 215 4.69 -16.70 -4.50
C PRO A 215 5.67 -16.64 -5.68
N GLN A 216 5.29 -17.24 -6.82
CA GLN A 216 6.13 -17.25 -8.02
C GLN A 216 6.13 -15.90 -8.74
N ILE A 217 5.00 -15.19 -8.76
CA ILE A 217 4.93 -13.81 -9.26
C ILE A 217 5.90 -12.92 -8.48
N VAL A 218 5.82 -12.95 -7.14
CA VAL A 218 6.66 -12.10 -6.28
C VAL A 218 8.14 -12.46 -6.39
N SER A 219 8.46 -13.76 -6.46
CA SER A 219 9.84 -14.20 -6.72
C SER A 219 10.36 -13.69 -8.08
N GLY A 220 9.54 -13.77 -9.14
CA GLY A 220 9.89 -13.29 -10.46
C GLY A 220 9.98 -11.76 -10.57
N LEU A 221 9.28 -11.00 -9.73
CA LEU A 221 9.46 -9.55 -9.62
C LEU A 221 10.78 -9.23 -8.92
N THR A 222 11.03 -9.87 -7.78
CA THR A 222 12.23 -9.67 -6.97
C THR A 222 13.51 -9.98 -7.75
N SER A 223 13.53 -11.07 -8.53
CA SER A 223 14.69 -11.43 -9.37
C SER A 223 14.99 -10.42 -10.49
N ARG A 224 14.03 -9.54 -10.79
CA ARG A 224 14.15 -8.46 -11.77
C ARG A 224 14.28 -7.09 -11.12
N GLY A 225 14.52 -7.00 -9.81
CA GLY A 225 14.62 -5.72 -9.10
C GLY A 225 13.32 -4.90 -9.08
N LEU A 226 12.17 -5.56 -9.24
CA LEU A 226 10.84 -4.95 -9.22
C LEU A 226 10.10 -5.28 -7.92
N CYS A 227 9.36 -4.30 -7.41
CA CYS A 227 8.57 -4.44 -6.18
C CYS A 227 7.08 -4.22 -6.43
N ALA A 228 6.24 -4.81 -5.58
CA ALA A 228 4.81 -4.50 -5.57
C ALA A 228 4.57 -3.09 -4.99
N GLY A 229 3.84 -2.26 -5.73
CA GLY A 229 3.60 -0.85 -5.43
C GLY A 229 2.11 -0.49 -5.35
N MET A 230 1.86 0.78 -5.04
CA MET A 230 0.52 1.37 -5.11
C MET A 230 0.24 1.96 -6.49
N ILE A 231 -1.02 2.03 -6.90
CA ILE A 231 -1.38 2.81 -8.09
C ILE A 231 -1.55 4.28 -7.67
N SER A 232 -0.76 5.17 -8.27
CA SER A 232 -0.91 6.60 -8.07
C SER A 232 -2.22 7.10 -8.68
N ALA A 233 -3.04 7.79 -7.89
CA ALA A 233 -4.28 8.40 -8.39
C ALA A 233 -4.03 9.52 -9.41
N SER A 234 -2.84 10.14 -9.43
CA SER A 234 -2.52 11.21 -10.38
C SER A 234 -2.11 10.67 -11.75
N THR A 235 -1.37 9.56 -11.79
CA THR A 235 -0.82 9.01 -13.05
C THR A 235 -1.52 7.74 -13.53
N GLY A 236 -2.18 7.00 -12.62
CA GLY A 236 -2.66 5.64 -12.87
C GLY A 236 -1.54 4.60 -12.99
N ARG A 237 -0.30 4.95 -12.63
CA ARG A 237 0.87 4.06 -12.69
C ARG A 237 1.27 3.56 -11.32
N ALA A 238 1.88 2.38 -11.31
CA ALA A 238 2.46 1.81 -10.10
C ALA A 238 3.65 2.65 -9.60
N VAL A 239 3.68 2.93 -8.30
CA VAL A 239 4.72 3.70 -7.61
C VAL A 239 5.01 3.09 -6.24
N ALA A 240 6.07 3.57 -5.58
CA ALA A 240 6.39 3.16 -4.22
C ALA A 240 5.19 3.31 -3.27
N PRO A 241 4.92 2.35 -2.38
CA PRO A 241 3.89 2.48 -1.36
C PRO A 241 4.16 3.66 -0.42
N ASP A 242 3.14 4.47 -0.10
CA ASP A 242 3.24 5.46 0.96
C ASP A 242 3.60 4.77 2.30
N GLY A 243 4.71 5.19 2.93
CA GLY A 243 5.14 4.71 4.26
C GLY A 243 6.30 3.69 4.29
N GLY A 244 6.99 3.43 3.17
CA GLY A 244 8.22 2.62 3.17
C GLY A 244 9.47 3.47 3.43
N SER A 245 10.02 3.41 4.65
CA SER A 245 11.36 3.91 4.95
C SER A 245 12.40 3.06 4.21
N GLY A 246 13.06 3.63 3.20
CA GLY A 246 14.18 2.98 2.53
C GLY A 246 14.59 3.68 1.23
N GLY A 247 15.55 4.61 1.34
CA GLY A 247 16.34 5.11 0.20
C GLY A 247 15.67 6.19 -0.65
N GLY A 248 16.28 7.36 -0.72
CA GLY A 248 15.75 8.53 -1.43
C GLY A 248 15.48 8.31 -2.93
N PRO A 249 14.59 9.12 -3.54
CA PRO A 249 14.18 8.91 -4.92
C PRO A 249 15.21 9.53 -5.89
N THR A 250 15.98 8.68 -6.56
CA THR A 250 16.56 9.01 -7.87
C THR A 250 15.62 8.52 -8.96
N THR A 251 14.87 9.45 -9.55
CA THR A 251 14.03 9.24 -10.74
C THR A 251 14.87 9.15 -12.01
N PRO A 252 14.53 8.25 -12.96
CA PRO A 252 14.57 8.60 -14.38
C PRO A 252 13.18 8.54 -15.06
N ALA A 253 13.05 9.35 -16.11
CA ALA A 253 11.82 9.88 -16.72
C ALA A 253 11.11 8.97 -17.75
N PRO A 254 9.97 9.42 -18.34
CA PRO A 254 10.08 10.14 -19.62
C PRO A 254 9.10 11.31 -19.86
N GLY A 255 9.61 12.37 -20.53
CA GLY A 255 8.96 12.98 -21.69
C GLY A 255 7.78 13.94 -21.52
N GLY A 256 8.01 15.12 -20.92
CA GLY A 256 7.11 16.27 -20.98
C GLY A 256 7.40 17.24 -19.85
N GLY A 257 8.36 18.15 -20.05
CA GLY A 257 8.84 19.15 -19.06
C GLY A 257 8.64 18.73 -17.60
N SER A 258 9.57 17.96 -17.04
CA SER A 258 9.42 17.47 -15.66
C SER A 258 9.26 18.64 -14.71
N CYS A 259 8.16 18.68 -13.96
CA CYS A 259 8.00 19.61 -12.85
C CYS A 259 8.13 18.79 -11.58
N THR A 260 9.23 18.96 -10.86
CA THR A 260 9.44 18.31 -9.57
C THR A 260 9.46 19.38 -8.49
N ALA A 261 8.55 19.29 -7.53
CA ALA A 261 8.52 20.15 -6.36
C ALA A 261 9.00 19.35 -5.14
N THR A 262 10.07 19.81 -4.51
CA THR A 262 10.67 19.18 -3.34
C THR A 262 10.44 20.05 -2.12
N PHE A 263 9.76 19.50 -1.11
CA PHE A 263 9.56 20.16 0.18
C PHE A 263 10.82 20.05 1.04
N SER A 264 11.12 21.12 1.76
CA SER A 264 12.13 21.17 2.81
C SER A 264 11.58 21.92 4.01
N GLU A 265 11.85 21.38 5.19
CA GLU A 265 11.51 21.99 6.47
C GLU A 265 12.42 23.20 6.73
N GLY A 266 11.80 24.32 7.12
CA GLY A 266 12.49 25.53 7.55
C GLY A 266 12.44 25.70 9.06
N GLN A 267 12.59 26.96 9.50
CA GLN A 267 12.56 27.32 10.92
C GLN A 267 11.24 26.94 11.61
N LYS A 268 11.32 26.55 12.89
CA LYS A 268 10.19 26.10 13.72
C LYS A 268 10.06 26.89 15.00
N TRP A 269 8.81 27.05 15.41
CA TRP A 269 8.37 27.64 16.67
C TRP A 269 7.29 26.75 17.28
N ASN A 270 6.88 27.04 18.51
CA ASN A 270 5.90 26.20 19.21
C ASN A 270 4.51 26.17 18.56
N ASP A 271 4.18 27.13 17.70
CA ASP A 271 2.86 27.31 17.10
C ASP A 271 2.86 27.26 15.56
N ARG A 272 4.03 27.23 14.92
CA ARG A 272 4.18 27.26 13.46
C ARG A 272 5.53 26.77 12.97
N PHE A 273 5.60 26.52 11.67
CA PHE A 273 6.84 26.19 10.98
C PHE A 273 6.89 26.82 9.59
N ASN A 274 8.11 27.06 9.10
CA ASN A 274 8.35 27.41 7.71
C ASN A 274 8.52 26.15 6.86
N GLY A 275 7.99 26.21 5.65
CA GLY A 275 8.22 25.24 4.59
C GLY A 275 8.80 25.93 3.37
N GLN A 276 9.70 25.25 2.68
CA GLN A 276 10.32 25.73 1.45
C GLN A 276 10.18 24.67 0.37
N VAL A 277 9.82 25.11 -0.84
CA VAL A 277 9.61 24.24 -2.00
C VAL A 277 10.58 24.66 -3.09
N ALA A 278 11.49 23.74 -3.44
CA ALA A 278 12.36 23.87 -4.61
C ALA A 278 11.70 23.19 -5.80
N VAL A 279 11.55 23.93 -6.91
CA VAL A 279 11.00 23.42 -8.17
C VAL A 279 12.14 23.20 -9.16
N SER A 280 12.13 22.05 -9.82
CA SER A 280 13.13 21.69 -10.83
C SER A 280 12.48 21.11 -12.08
N GLY A 281 13.24 21.16 -13.18
CA GLY A 281 12.86 20.66 -14.50
C GLY A 281 11.97 21.60 -15.35
N THR A 282 11.43 22.68 -14.77
CA THR A 282 10.81 23.79 -15.51
C THR A 282 10.92 25.11 -14.72
N ASN A 283 11.02 26.24 -15.44
CA ASN A 283 10.92 27.60 -14.87
C ASN A 283 9.50 28.16 -14.96
N ASN A 284 8.63 27.49 -15.72
CA ASN A 284 7.21 27.78 -15.80
C ASN A 284 6.45 26.64 -15.13
N TRP A 285 6.15 26.82 -13.85
CA TRP A 285 5.57 25.80 -12.99
C TRP A 285 4.27 26.29 -12.35
N THR A 286 3.40 25.36 -12.04
CA THR A 286 2.35 25.55 -11.06
C THR A 286 2.47 24.47 -10.00
N VAL A 287 2.59 24.86 -8.72
CA VAL A 287 2.66 23.94 -7.59
C VAL A 287 1.42 24.09 -6.73
N THR A 288 0.70 23.00 -6.51
CA THR A 288 -0.36 22.92 -5.50
C THR A 288 0.24 22.47 -4.17
N VAL A 289 -0.02 23.22 -3.10
CA VAL A 289 0.36 22.89 -1.72
C VAL A 289 -0.93 22.66 -0.94
N THR A 290 -1.12 21.45 -0.42
CA THR A 290 -2.31 21.08 0.36
C THR A 290 -1.94 20.89 1.81
N VAL A 291 -2.53 21.70 2.68
CA VAL A 291 -2.51 21.54 4.14
C VAL A 291 -3.82 20.89 4.61
N ARG A 292 -3.90 20.50 5.88
CA ARG A 292 -5.10 19.87 6.44
C ARG A 292 -5.55 20.62 7.68
N SER A 293 -6.87 20.73 7.89
CA SER A 293 -7.38 21.31 9.14
C SER A 293 -6.82 20.55 10.36
N PRO A 294 -6.33 21.25 11.40
CA PRO A 294 -6.48 22.68 11.69
C PRO A 294 -5.37 23.59 11.13
N GLN A 295 -4.45 23.06 10.33
CA GLN A 295 -3.36 23.83 9.76
C GLN A 295 -3.87 24.97 8.87
N LYS A 296 -3.12 26.08 8.86
CA LYS A 296 -3.33 27.21 7.96
C LYS A 296 -2.00 27.72 7.45
N ILE A 297 -1.91 27.98 6.15
CA ILE A 297 -0.79 28.76 5.64
C ILE A 297 -1.08 30.23 5.91
N ILE A 298 -0.19 30.89 6.65
CA ILE A 298 -0.38 32.25 7.17
C ILE A 298 0.55 33.28 6.53
N ALA A 299 1.56 32.83 5.79
CA ALA A 299 2.47 33.69 5.03
C ALA A 299 3.07 32.92 3.86
N THR A 300 3.40 33.61 2.78
CA THR A 300 4.07 33.06 1.58
C THR A 300 5.11 34.05 1.06
N TRP A 301 6.14 33.57 0.37
CA TRP A 301 7.13 34.40 -0.31
C TRP A 301 7.65 33.72 -1.58
N ASN A 302 8.20 34.52 -2.52
CA ASN A 302 8.82 34.08 -3.78
C ASN A 302 7.91 33.28 -4.73
N ALA A 303 6.59 33.43 -4.61
CA ALA A 303 5.61 32.89 -5.56
C ALA A 303 4.36 33.78 -5.63
N SER A 304 3.68 33.76 -6.78
CA SER A 304 2.31 34.26 -6.93
C SER A 304 1.35 33.17 -6.48
N VAL A 305 0.46 33.46 -5.52
CA VAL A 305 -0.40 32.44 -4.89
C VAL A 305 -1.89 32.73 -5.07
N SER A 306 -2.68 31.67 -5.20
CA SER A 306 -4.15 31.69 -5.15
C SER A 306 -4.67 30.54 -4.28
N TRP A 307 -5.90 30.64 -3.81
CA TRP A 307 -6.49 29.69 -2.86
C TRP A 307 -7.76 29.07 -3.41
N ASP A 308 -8.05 27.84 -2.98
CA ASP A 308 -9.38 27.26 -3.15
C ASP A 308 -10.37 27.85 -2.13
N SER A 309 -11.64 27.45 -2.23
CA SER A 309 -12.69 27.94 -1.34
C SER A 309 -12.54 27.44 0.11
N SER A 310 -11.79 26.35 0.34
CA SER A 310 -11.55 25.83 1.69
C SER A 310 -10.42 26.57 2.42
N GLY A 311 -9.51 27.22 1.69
CA GLY A 311 -8.29 27.81 2.22
C GLY A 311 -7.22 26.78 2.60
N LEU A 312 -7.46 25.48 2.33
CA LEU A 312 -6.52 24.40 2.61
C LEU A 312 -5.64 24.05 1.40
N VAL A 313 -6.00 24.54 0.21
CA VAL A 313 -5.26 24.28 -1.02
C VAL A 313 -4.73 25.59 -1.59
N MET A 314 -3.41 25.76 -1.54
CA MET A 314 -2.71 26.87 -2.17
C MET A 314 -2.21 26.46 -3.54
N THR A 315 -2.39 27.31 -4.56
CA THR A 315 -1.73 27.17 -5.86
C THR A 315 -0.67 28.26 -6.01
N ALA A 316 0.59 27.87 -6.13
CA ALA A 316 1.75 28.74 -6.32
C ALA A 316 2.25 28.71 -7.77
N ARG A 317 2.66 29.87 -8.30
CA ARG A 317 3.26 30.06 -9.63
C ARG A 317 4.51 30.95 -9.54
N PRO A 318 5.47 30.86 -10.48
CA PRO A 318 6.65 31.69 -10.47
C PRO A 318 6.29 33.18 -10.62
N ASN A 319 6.98 34.02 -9.88
CA ASN A 319 6.81 35.48 -9.90
C ASN A 319 8.09 36.23 -10.32
N GLY A 320 9.06 35.51 -10.90
CA GLY A 320 10.38 36.04 -11.25
C GLY A 320 11.46 35.86 -10.17
N SER A 321 11.13 35.37 -8.97
CA SER A 321 12.09 35.18 -7.86
C SER A 321 12.81 33.82 -7.88
N GLY A 322 12.97 33.22 -9.07
CA GLY A 322 13.53 31.89 -9.24
C GLY A 322 12.53 30.74 -9.00
N ASN A 323 13.04 29.52 -8.90
CA ASN A 323 12.23 28.30 -8.74
C ASN A 323 12.20 27.80 -7.31
N THR A 324 12.24 28.70 -6.33
CA THR A 324 12.15 28.30 -4.93
C THR A 324 11.29 29.29 -4.19
N PHE A 325 10.23 28.77 -3.56
CA PHE A 325 9.29 29.57 -2.81
C PHE A 325 9.09 28.98 -1.42
N GLY A 326 8.49 29.74 -0.52
CA GLY A 326 8.21 29.24 0.82
C GLY A 326 6.94 29.81 1.41
N PHE A 327 6.57 29.24 2.53
CA PHE A 327 5.38 29.59 3.28
C PHE A 327 5.50 29.23 4.75
N THR A 328 4.70 29.86 5.59
CA THR A 328 4.59 29.54 7.02
C THR A 328 3.26 28.84 7.29
N ILE A 329 3.30 27.66 7.92
CA ILE A 329 2.12 26.94 8.38
C ILE A 329 1.95 27.15 9.88
N GLN A 330 0.82 27.71 10.29
CA GLN A 330 0.32 27.57 11.65
C GLN A 330 -0.26 26.17 11.79
N HIS A 331 0.31 25.36 12.67
CA HIS A 331 0.09 23.91 12.62
C HIS A 331 -1.16 23.47 13.41
N GLY A 332 -1.59 24.26 14.41
CA GLY A 332 -2.84 24.01 15.17
C GLY A 332 -2.89 22.67 15.91
N GLY A 333 -1.73 22.05 16.16
CA GLY A 333 -1.59 20.70 16.71
C GLY A 333 -1.21 19.62 15.68
N ASP A 334 -1.36 19.85 14.37
CA ASP A 334 -0.96 18.90 13.31
C ASP A 334 0.37 19.31 12.67
N TRP A 335 1.42 18.53 12.92
CA TRP A 335 2.78 18.77 12.42
C TRP A 335 3.09 18.12 11.07
N THR A 336 2.10 17.53 10.41
CA THR A 336 2.32 16.83 9.15
C THR A 336 2.70 17.79 8.04
N TRP A 337 3.65 17.39 7.19
CA TRP A 337 4.05 18.18 6.05
C TRP A 337 2.94 18.31 5.01
N PRO A 338 2.88 19.45 4.30
CA PRO A 338 1.91 19.64 3.23
C PRO A 338 2.19 18.71 2.06
N ALA A 339 1.14 18.27 1.38
CA ALA A 339 1.28 17.53 0.13
C ALA A 339 1.56 18.51 -1.02
N LEU A 340 2.46 18.12 -1.93
CA LEU A 340 2.83 18.92 -3.11
C LEU A 340 2.42 18.21 -4.40
N ALA A 341 1.90 18.97 -5.36
CA ALA A 341 1.75 18.53 -6.74
C ALA A 341 2.32 19.59 -7.69
N CYS A 342 3.17 19.21 -8.63
CA CYS A 342 3.85 20.11 -9.56
C CYS A 342 3.39 19.82 -10.98
N ARG A 343 3.09 20.86 -11.76
CA ARG A 343 2.86 20.76 -13.20
C ARG A 343 3.67 21.82 -13.94
N ALA A 344 4.25 21.45 -15.07
CA ALA A 344 4.83 22.42 -16.00
C ALA A 344 3.69 23.10 -16.79
N GLY A 345 3.76 24.42 -16.94
CA GLY A 345 2.72 25.20 -17.62
C GLY A 345 2.38 26.51 -16.93
#